data_AF-A0A4Q4ZDA2-F1
#
_entry.id   AF-A0A4Q4ZDA2-F1
#
_cell.length_a   1.000
_cell.length_b   1.000
_cell.length_c   1.000
_cell.angle_alpha   90.00
_cell.angle_beta   90.00
_cell.angle_gamma   90.00
#
_symmetry.space_group_name_H-M   'P 1'
#
loop_
_entity.id
_entity.type
_entity.pdbx_description
1 polymer ?
#
loop_
_entity_poly.entity_id
_entity_poly.type
_entity_poly.pdbx_seq_one_letter_code
_entity_poly.pdbx_strand_id
1 'polypeptide(L)'
;MFTIRNLGGVALFLFGTTYLWLTPMFAGKDVSTKGALWTVSAIGSWIVLAGFTVATWGLFRQASWWEAVAVGSAVAGIAVLVPYWIAADRAGETTPGFNVLIHVVGATGVLVLLLVPTLETWVDGHVMSGA
;
A
#
# COMPACT_ATOMS: atom_id res chain seq x y z
N MET A 1 -14.19 11.84 -17.62
CA MET A 1 -12.83 11.25 -17.46
C MET A 1 -12.40 11.18 -15.99
N PHE A 2 -12.68 12.19 -15.16
CA PHE A 2 -12.51 12.12 -13.71
C PHE A 2 -13.78 11.62 -13.02
N THR A 3 -13.91 10.31 -12.88
CA THR A 3 -14.92 9.68 -12.01
C THR A 3 -14.29 9.34 -10.66
N ILE A 4 -15.10 9.16 -9.62
CA ILE A 4 -14.62 8.67 -8.31
C ILE A 4 -13.90 7.33 -8.46
N ARG A 5 -14.41 6.44 -9.33
CA ARG A 5 -13.73 5.19 -9.69
C ARG A 5 -12.31 5.44 -10.24
N ASN A 6 -12.16 6.33 -11.21
CA ASN A 6 -10.85 6.59 -11.81
C ASN A 6 -9.88 7.26 -10.82
N LEU A 7 -10.36 8.24 -10.05
CA LEU A 7 -9.58 8.89 -9.02
C LEU A 7 -9.16 7.92 -7.90
N GLY A 8 -10.09 7.09 -7.43
CA GLY A 8 -9.84 6.07 -6.42
C GLY A 8 -8.84 5.02 -6.89
N GLY A 9 -8.99 4.51 -8.11
CA GLY A 9 -8.02 3.56 -8.69
C GLY A 9 -6.62 4.16 -8.86
N VAL A 10 -6.51 5.40 -9.35
CA VAL A 10 -5.21 6.10 -9.44
C VAL A 10 -4.61 6.30 -8.04
N ALA A 11 -5.40 6.74 -7.06
CA ALA A 11 -4.94 6.92 -5.69
C ALA A 11 -4.45 5.60 -5.07
N LEU A 12 -5.19 4.50 -5.27
CA LEU A 12 -4.83 3.17 -4.78
C LEU A 12 -3.51 2.68 -5.38
N PHE A 13 -3.34 2.83 -6.70
CA PHE A 13 -2.10 2.48 -7.38
C PHE A 13 -0.92 3.32 -6.90
N LEU A 14 -1.09 4.64 -6.82
CA LEU A 14 -0.04 5.55 -6.35
C LEU A 14 0.37 5.22 -4.91
N PHE A 15 -0.60 4.95 -4.02
CA PHE A 15 -0.31 4.47 -2.67
C PHE A 15 0.47 3.14 -2.70
N GLY A 16 0.08 2.18 -3.55
CA GLY A 16 0.86 0.96 -3.74
C GLY A 16 2.32 1.21 -4.14
N THR A 17 2.57 2.19 -5.01
CA THR A 17 3.96 2.52 -5.44
C THR A 17 4.81 3.14 -4.34
N THR A 18 4.24 3.75 -3.30
CA THR A 18 5.04 4.31 -2.20
C THR A 18 5.73 3.22 -1.39
N TYR A 19 5.27 1.96 -1.43
CA TYR A 19 5.96 0.84 -0.78
C TYR A 19 7.38 0.62 -1.32
N LEU A 20 7.69 1.10 -2.53
CA LEU A 20 9.07 1.10 -3.03
C LEU A 20 10.02 1.90 -2.12
N TRP A 21 9.53 2.89 -1.36
CA TRP A 21 10.34 3.67 -0.41
C TRP A 21 10.91 2.81 0.73
N LEU A 22 10.33 1.63 0.98
CA LEU A 22 10.75 0.69 2.01
C LEU A 22 11.84 -0.29 1.52
N THR A 23 12.35 -0.07 0.31
CA THR A 23 13.32 -0.94 -0.32
C THR A 23 14.72 -0.30 -0.33
N PRO A 24 15.80 -1.10 -0.49
CA PRO A 24 17.17 -0.59 -0.52
C PRO A 24 17.45 0.52 -1.55
N MET A 25 16.69 0.59 -2.64
CA MET A 25 16.87 1.61 -3.69
C MET A 25 16.46 3.03 -3.25
N PHE A 26 15.73 3.16 -2.15
CA PHE A 26 15.32 4.45 -1.56
C PHE A 26 15.97 4.73 -0.19
N ALA A 27 16.88 3.87 0.27
CA ALA A 27 17.63 4.11 1.49
C ALA A 27 18.65 5.24 1.29
N GLY A 28 19.03 5.91 2.39
CA GLY A 28 20.10 6.89 2.39
C GLY A 28 21.41 6.32 1.84
N LYS A 29 22.23 7.18 1.19
CA LYS A 29 23.46 6.76 0.49
C LYS A 29 24.45 5.97 1.36
N ASP A 30 24.51 6.26 2.65
CA ASP A 30 25.46 5.65 3.58
C ASP A 30 24.81 4.58 4.50
N VAL A 31 23.54 4.25 4.23
CA VAL A 31 22.78 3.26 5.01
C VAL A 31 23.10 1.86 4.49
N SER A 32 23.54 0.97 5.38
CA SER A 32 23.77 -0.43 5.04
C SER A 32 22.43 -1.15 4.84
N THR A 33 22.15 -1.56 3.60
CA THR A 33 20.90 -2.27 3.23
C THR A 33 21.07 -3.79 3.20
N LYS A 34 22.11 -4.32 3.86
CA LYS A 34 22.39 -5.76 3.91
C LYS A 34 21.56 -6.46 4.98
N GLY A 35 21.31 -7.75 4.77
CA GLY A 35 20.72 -8.63 5.78
C GLY A 35 19.26 -9.01 5.50
N ALA A 36 18.80 -10.03 6.22
CA ALA A 36 17.52 -10.67 5.95
C ALA A 36 16.32 -9.73 6.09
N LEU A 37 16.33 -8.79 7.06
CA LEU A 37 15.21 -7.87 7.27
C LEU A 37 15.03 -6.90 6.09
N TRP A 38 16.11 -6.39 5.52
CA TRP A 38 16.05 -5.56 4.30
C TRP A 38 15.53 -6.37 3.10
N THR A 39 15.97 -7.62 2.93
CA THR A 39 15.47 -8.51 1.88
C THR A 39 13.98 -8.82 2.04
N VAL A 40 13.54 -9.15 3.25
CA VAL A 40 12.12 -9.40 3.55
C VAL A 40 11.28 -8.15 3.29
N SER A 41 11.75 -6.99 3.72
CA SER A 41 11.07 -5.70 3.47
C SER A 41 10.96 -5.41 1.98
N ALA A 42 12.03 -5.65 1.22
CA ALA A 42 12.04 -5.43 -0.22
C ALA A 42 11.06 -6.35 -0.97
N ILE A 43 11.13 -7.66 -0.72
CA ILE A 43 10.23 -8.64 -1.34
C ILE A 43 8.78 -8.36 -0.96
N GLY A 44 8.53 -8.11 0.33
CA GLY A 44 7.20 -7.76 0.82
C GLY A 44 6.65 -6.50 0.16
N SER A 45 7.46 -5.46 -0.01
CA SER A 45 7.06 -4.22 -0.68
C SER A 45 6.68 -4.44 -2.14
N TRP A 46 7.42 -5.30 -2.87
CA TRP A 46 7.05 -5.69 -4.23
C TRP A 46 5.74 -6.47 -4.29
N ILE A 47 5.51 -7.38 -3.35
CA ILE A 47 4.24 -8.13 -3.24
C ILE A 47 3.08 -7.17 -2.98
N VAL A 48 3.25 -6.21 -2.07
CA VAL A 48 2.22 -5.22 -1.74
C VAL A 48 1.92 -4.30 -2.93
N LEU A 49 2.94 -3.81 -3.63
CA LEU A 49 2.76 -3.06 -4.87
C LEU A 49 2.00 -3.87 -5.93
N ALA A 50 2.38 -5.15 -6.13
CA ALA A 50 1.68 -6.02 -7.06
C ALA A 50 0.22 -6.22 -6.64
N GLY A 51 -0.04 -6.41 -5.35
CA GLY A 51 -1.40 -6.52 -4.79
C GLY A 51 -2.25 -5.28 -5.05
N PHE A 52 -1.75 -4.08 -4.76
CA PHE A 52 -2.46 -2.83 -5.05
C PHE A 52 -2.63 -2.58 -6.56
N THR A 53 -1.69 -3.03 -7.38
CA THR A 53 -1.82 -2.97 -8.85
C THR A 53 -2.95 -3.88 -9.32
N VAL A 54 -3.03 -5.11 -8.80
CA VAL A 54 -4.10 -6.07 -9.12
C VAL A 54 -5.45 -5.55 -8.62
N ALA A 55 -5.51 -5.01 -7.41
CA ALA A 55 -6.72 -4.39 -6.87
C ALA A 55 -7.19 -3.21 -7.74
N THR A 56 -6.27 -2.34 -8.17
CA THR A 56 -6.59 -1.21 -9.06
C THR A 56 -7.13 -1.69 -10.40
N TRP A 57 -6.51 -2.71 -10.99
CA TRP A 57 -7.00 -3.32 -12.21
C TRP A 57 -8.40 -3.93 -12.03
N GLY A 58 -8.62 -4.65 -10.93
CA GLY A 58 -9.93 -5.19 -10.54
C GLY A 58 -10.99 -4.10 -10.39
N LEU A 59 -10.64 -2.99 -9.74
CA LEU A 59 -11.50 -1.82 -9.55
C LEU A 59 -11.92 -1.23 -10.91
N PHE A 60 -10.99 -1.04 -11.85
CA PHE A 60 -11.32 -0.54 -13.19
C PHE A 60 -12.18 -1.53 -13.98
N ARG A 61 -12.04 -2.82 -13.70
CA ARG A 61 -12.85 -3.90 -14.29
C ARG A 61 -14.17 -4.13 -13.56
N GLN A 62 -14.45 -3.42 -12.47
CA GLN A 62 -15.61 -3.66 -11.60
C GLN A 62 -15.71 -5.13 -11.16
N ALA A 63 -14.58 -5.74 -10.87
CA ALA A 63 -14.51 -7.14 -10.50
C ALA A 63 -14.79 -7.31 -9.00
N SER A 64 -15.75 -8.14 -8.60
CA SER A 64 -16.19 -8.30 -7.20
C SER A 64 -15.09 -8.67 -6.19
N TRP A 65 -13.92 -9.13 -6.63
CA TRP A 65 -12.78 -9.46 -5.77
C TRP A 65 -11.85 -8.29 -5.47
N TRP A 66 -12.03 -7.13 -6.11
CA TRP A 66 -11.07 -6.01 -6.05
C TRP A 66 -10.85 -5.51 -4.62
N GLU A 67 -11.91 -5.41 -3.83
CA GLU A 67 -11.87 -4.96 -2.43
C GLU A 67 -11.08 -5.92 -1.55
N ALA A 68 -11.34 -7.22 -1.68
CA ALA A 68 -10.63 -8.25 -0.92
C ALA A 68 -9.12 -8.19 -1.18
N VAL A 69 -8.72 -7.97 -2.43
CA VAL A 69 -7.30 -7.79 -2.79
C VAL A 69 -6.74 -6.49 -2.23
N ALA A 70 -7.48 -5.38 -2.26
CA ALA A 70 -7.05 -4.11 -1.68
C ALA A 70 -6.86 -4.21 -0.15
N VAL A 71 -7.82 -4.81 0.55
CA VAL A 71 -7.77 -5.07 2.00
C VAL A 71 -6.58 -5.98 2.33
N GLY A 72 -6.44 -7.10 1.62
CA GLY A 72 -5.32 -8.02 1.81
C GLY A 72 -3.96 -7.35 1.59
N SER A 73 -3.86 -6.50 0.57
CA SER A 73 -2.65 -5.73 0.28
C SER A 73 -2.34 -4.70 1.36
N ALA A 74 -3.36 -4.02 1.91
CA ALA A 74 -3.19 -3.08 3.01
C ALA A 74 -2.71 -3.78 4.30
N VAL A 75 -3.28 -4.95 4.64
CA VAL A 75 -2.85 -5.75 5.79
C VAL A 75 -1.41 -6.25 5.60
N ALA A 76 -1.10 -6.82 4.43
CA ALA A 76 0.27 -7.24 4.11
C ALA A 76 1.24 -6.06 4.16
N GLY A 77 0.81 -4.89 3.68
CA GLY A 77 1.55 -3.63 3.74
C GLY A 77 1.94 -3.24 5.17
N ILE A 78 0.99 -3.26 6.10
CA ILE A 78 1.25 -3.00 7.53
C ILE A 78 2.27 -4.02 8.09
N ALA A 79 2.14 -5.30 7.72
CA ALA A 79 3.08 -6.33 8.18
C ALA A 79 4.51 -6.09 7.67
N VAL A 80 4.68 -5.58 6.44
CA VAL A 80 5.99 -5.23 5.86
C VAL A 80 6.68 -4.10 6.62
N LEU A 81 5.94 -3.22 7.30
CA LEU A 81 6.51 -2.11 8.06
C LEU A 81 7.37 -2.58 9.24
N VAL A 82 7.06 -3.73 9.83
CA VAL A 82 7.79 -4.26 10.99
C VAL A 82 9.24 -4.60 10.65
N PRO A 83 9.55 -5.48 9.67
CA PRO A 83 10.93 -5.75 9.31
C PRO A 83 11.64 -4.51 8.76
N TYR A 84 10.94 -3.62 8.04
CA TYR A 84 11.53 -2.39 7.53
C TYR A 84 11.97 -1.47 8.66
N TRP A 85 11.08 -1.20 9.61
CA TRP A 85 11.35 -0.34 10.76
C TRP A 85 12.60 -0.80 11.51
N ILE A 86 12.66 -2.09 11.84
CA ILE A 86 13.79 -2.68 12.57
C ILE A 86 15.08 -2.58 11.73
N ALA A 87 15.01 -2.86 10.42
CA ALA A 87 16.19 -2.81 9.55
C ALA A 87 16.73 -1.39 9.39
N ALA A 88 15.85 -0.42 9.11
CA ALA A 88 16.19 0.95 8.82
C ALA A 88 16.67 1.70 10.07
N ASP A 89 16.00 1.50 11.22
CA ASP A 89 16.42 2.06 12.51
C ASP A 89 17.82 1.59 12.90
N ARG A 90 18.07 0.27 12.84
CA ARG A 90 19.39 -0.31 13.14
C ARG A 90 20.49 0.12 12.17
N ALA A 91 20.13 0.41 10.92
CA ALA A 91 21.06 0.85 9.90
C ALA A 91 21.33 2.36 9.95
N GLY A 92 20.66 3.10 10.84
CA GLY A 92 20.86 4.54 11.02
C GLY A 92 20.18 5.40 9.95
N GLU A 93 19.07 4.93 9.37
CA GLU A 93 18.27 5.72 8.44
C GLU A 93 17.73 7.00 9.13
N THR A 94 17.62 8.11 8.40
CA THR A 94 17.37 9.42 9.03
C THR A 94 15.91 9.58 9.46
N THR A 95 14.96 9.08 8.65
CA THR A 95 13.53 9.26 8.89
C THR A 95 12.70 7.98 8.69
N PRO A 96 13.11 6.81 9.22
CA PRO A 96 12.34 5.58 9.06
C PRO A 96 10.93 5.72 9.64
N GLY A 97 10.73 6.60 10.63
CA GLY A 97 9.47 6.71 11.37
C GLY A 97 8.42 7.44 10.59
N PHE A 98 8.84 8.44 9.82
CA PHE A 98 7.96 9.11 8.88
C PHE A 98 7.48 8.15 7.80
N ASN A 99 8.38 7.32 7.25
CA ASN A 99 8.02 6.29 6.27
C ASN A 99 7.03 5.27 6.84
N VAL A 100 7.24 4.78 8.06
CA VAL A 100 6.27 3.89 8.71
C VAL A 100 4.93 4.61 8.93
N LEU A 101 4.93 5.84 9.44
CA LEU A 101 3.72 6.60 9.74
C LEU A 101 2.85 6.82 8.50
N ILE A 102 3.41 7.29 7.38
CA ILE A 102 2.64 7.53 6.15
C ILE A 102 2.02 6.24 5.61
N HIS A 103 2.73 5.12 5.67
CA HIS A 103 2.21 3.84 5.21
C HIS A 103 1.13 3.29 6.14
N VAL A 104 1.27 3.44 7.46
CA VAL A 104 0.20 3.12 8.42
C VAL A 104 -1.04 3.95 8.11
N VAL A 105 -0.91 5.28 7.99
CA VAL A 105 -2.06 6.16 7.71
C VAL A 105 -2.74 5.79 6.39
N GLY A 106 -1.97 5.57 5.31
CA GLY A 106 -2.53 5.19 4.02
C GLY A 106 -3.20 3.82 4.05
N ALA A 107 -2.58 2.81 4.67
CA ALA A 107 -3.15 1.47 4.78
C ALA A 107 -4.40 1.47 5.66
N THR A 108 -4.38 2.19 6.79
CA THR A 108 -5.56 2.40 7.64
C THR A 108 -6.66 3.12 6.87
N GLY A 109 -6.34 4.10 6.03
CA GLY A 109 -7.30 4.77 5.15
C GLY A 109 -8.00 3.79 4.21
N VAL A 110 -7.25 2.91 3.54
CA VAL A 110 -7.80 1.84 2.69
C VAL A 110 -8.71 0.92 3.50
N LEU A 111 -8.24 0.45 4.67
CA LEU A 111 -9.02 -0.46 5.52
C LEU A 111 -10.30 0.20 6.02
N VAL A 112 -10.24 1.46 6.46
CA VAL A 112 -11.41 2.20 6.93
C VAL A 112 -12.43 2.38 5.80
N LEU A 113 -11.98 2.76 4.60
CA LEU A 113 -12.86 2.95 3.46
C LEU A 113 -13.57 1.66 3.03
N LEU A 114 -12.92 0.50 3.16
CA LEU A 114 -13.44 -0.78 2.66
C LEU A 114 -14.04 -1.69 3.74
N LEU A 115 -13.84 -1.40 5.03
CA LEU A 115 -14.36 -2.22 6.12
C LEU A 115 -15.40 -1.51 6.98
N VAL A 116 -15.51 -0.17 6.91
CA VAL A 116 -16.59 0.55 7.58
C VAL A 116 -17.81 0.54 6.67
N PRO A 117 -18.95 -0.06 7.07
CA PRO A 117 -20.08 -0.33 6.16
C PRO A 117 -20.59 0.91 5.42
N THR A 118 -20.71 2.05 6.12
CA THR A 118 -21.20 3.30 5.51
C THR A 118 -20.25 3.83 4.44
N LEU A 119 -18.94 3.63 4.60
CA LEU A 119 -17.93 4.07 3.63
C LEU A 119 -17.81 3.09 2.49
N GLU A 120 -17.83 1.79 2.79
CA GLU A 120 -17.80 0.73 1.77
C GLU A 120 -18.97 0.89 0.81
N THR A 121 -20.20 1.03 1.31
CA THR A 121 -21.37 1.19 0.44
C THR A 121 -21.31 2.47 -0.39
N TRP A 122 -20.69 3.53 0.14
CA TRP A 122 -20.42 4.74 -0.62
C TRP A 122 -19.37 4.51 -1.72
N VAL A 123 -18.26 3.82 -1.44
CA VAL A 123 -17.24 3.47 -2.43
C VAL A 123 -17.85 2.59 -3.52
N ASP A 124 -18.54 1.54 -3.11
CA ASP A 124 -19.12 0.53 -3.99
C ASP A 124 -20.19 1.15 -4.89
N GLY A 125 -21.01 2.06 -4.34
CA GLY A 125 -21.97 2.85 -5.08
C GLY A 125 -21.37 3.74 -6.18
N HIS A 126 -20.09 4.13 -6.09
CA HIS A 126 -19.40 4.90 -7.13
C HIS A 126 -18.50 4.06 -8.05
N VAL A 127 -18.00 2.92 -7.56
CA VAL A 127 -17.11 2.03 -8.30
C VAL A 127 -17.92 1.08 -9.17
N MET A 128 -18.97 0.48 -8.60
CA MET A 128 -19.78 -0.58 -9.21
C MET A 128 -20.97 -0.04 -10.00
N SER A 129 -21.44 1.17 -9.72
CA SER A 129 -22.39 1.84 -10.62
C SER A 129 -21.71 2.07 -11.97
N GLY A 130 -22.14 1.35 -13.00
CA GLY A 130 -21.79 1.68 -14.38
C GLY A 130 -22.13 3.15 -14.66
N ALA A 131 -21.25 3.84 -15.38
CA ALA A 131 -21.52 5.19 -15.87
C ALA A 131 -22.79 5.22 -16.73
#